data_AF-A0A813JNQ3-F1
#
_entry.id   AF-A0A813JNQ3-F1
#
_cell.length_a   1.000
_cell.length_b   1.000
_cell.length_c   1.000
_cell.angle_alpha   90.00
_cell.angle_beta   90.00
_cell.angle_gamma   90.00
#
_symmetry.space_group_name_H-M   'P 1'
#
loop_
_entity.id
_entity.type
_entity.pdbx_description
1 polymer ?
#
loop_
_entity_poly.entity_id
_entity_poly.type
_entity_poly.pdbx_seq_one_letter_code
_entity_poly.pdbx_strand_id
1 'polypeptide(L)'
;MELETPAAVVVRPQISNKRRIGIGACAFLVCLLAGFVPAAAFFSEHGVWQLDPFFMAHYTQSLPASSLNFHSATAVLWTLGALIQVAMGVGWLPRRLHASLGYILVVFGCLAFLSGIALTAMSASPFPKAIGAIAVNHFTAAALATLNMLLAVVRARQKRYLEHAHAAVLCISWVSYPGISRLVGFLIEYVYPFCSLIGFSGWEGLTVIGLAAMFLATCGQACWKSPHSGRKLVCVNLIFAVCIVVNDFSRAFRGGDLLRCSVESDQVWWLTAS
;
A
#
# COMPACT_ATOMS: atom_id res chain seq x y z
N MET A 1 44.85 -38.91 -20.39
CA MET A 1 44.53 -37.90 -19.36
C MET A 1 43.53 -36.97 -20.02
N GLU A 2 42.25 -37.30 -19.92
CA GLU A 2 41.17 -36.51 -20.52
C GLU A 2 40.93 -35.28 -19.66
N LEU A 3 41.08 -34.10 -20.26
CA LEU A 3 40.74 -32.83 -19.62
C LEU A 3 39.22 -32.74 -19.54
N GLU A 4 38.67 -32.97 -18.34
CA GLU A 4 37.29 -32.62 -18.04
C GLU A 4 37.10 -31.11 -18.28
N THR A 5 36.39 -30.78 -19.36
CA THR A 5 35.89 -29.42 -19.59
C THR A 5 35.00 -29.04 -18.41
N PRO A 6 35.31 -27.97 -17.66
CA PRO A 6 34.50 -27.56 -16.53
C PRO A 6 33.08 -27.28 -17.02
N ALA A 7 32.11 -27.98 -16.43
CA ALA A 7 30.71 -27.82 -16.73
C ALA A 7 30.36 -26.33 -16.71
N ALA A 8 29.90 -25.82 -17.86
CA ALA A 8 29.43 -24.46 -17.99
C ALA A 8 28.35 -24.25 -16.94
N VAL A 9 28.67 -23.51 -15.87
CA VAL A 9 27.70 -23.11 -14.86
C VAL A 9 26.67 -22.27 -15.60
N VAL A 10 25.52 -22.87 -15.89
CA VAL A 10 24.40 -22.19 -16.52
C VAL A 10 23.90 -21.16 -15.51
N VAL A 11 24.45 -19.93 -15.58
CA VAL A 11 24.00 -18.76 -14.83
C VAL A 11 22.67 -18.29 -15.42
N ARG A 12 21.62 -19.11 -15.36
CA ARG A 12 20.25 -18.71 -15.67
C ARG A 12 19.31 -19.29 -14.62
N PRO A 13 19.07 -18.52 -13.54
CA PRO A 13 17.68 -18.14 -13.26
C PRO A 13 17.46 -16.73 -12.66
N GLN A 14 18.50 -15.98 -12.27
CA GLN A 14 18.32 -14.76 -11.47
C GLN A 14 17.61 -13.59 -12.19
N ILE A 15 17.71 -13.48 -13.51
CA ILE A 15 17.08 -12.38 -14.27
C ILE A 15 15.54 -12.56 -14.31
N SER A 16 15.05 -13.81 -14.40
CA SER A 16 13.61 -14.09 -14.48
C SER A 16 12.85 -13.68 -13.21
N ASN A 17 13.44 -13.92 -12.04
CA ASN A 17 12.80 -13.61 -10.75
C ASN A 17 12.71 -12.10 -10.49
N LYS A 18 13.75 -11.32 -10.83
CA LYS A 18 13.73 -9.85 -10.65
C LYS A 18 12.62 -9.21 -11.49
N ARG A 19 12.43 -9.68 -12.72
CA ARG A 19 11.37 -9.17 -13.61
C ARG A 19 9.98 -9.51 -13.07
N ARG A 20 9.75 -10.74 -12.60
CA ARG A 20 8.48 -11.14 -11.98
C ARG A 20 8.14 -10.30 -10.75
N ILE A 21 9.13 -10.10 -9.87
CA ILE A 21 8.97 -9.27 -8.66
C ILE A 21 8.59 -7.84 -9.02
N GLY A 22 9.29 -7.22 -9.99
CA GLY A 22 8.96 -5.85 -10.38
C GLY A 22 7.63 -5.71 -11.13
N ILE A 23 7.22 -6.70 -11.95
CA ILE A 23 5.88 -6.72 -12.54
C ILE A 23 4.82 -6.77 -11.44
N GLY A 24 5.00 -7.63 -10.43
CA GLY A 24 4.12 -7.68 -9.26
C GLY A 24 4.04 -6.33 -8.54
N ALA A 25 5.20 -5.69 -8.29
CA ALA A 25 5.26 -4.37 -7.67
C ALA A 25 4.53 -3.29 -8.49
N CYS A 26 4.66 -3.29 -9.82
CA CYS A 26 3.88 -2.41 -10.69
C CYS A 26 2.37 -2.66 -10.57
N ALA A 27 1.94 -3.93 -10.53
CA ALA A 27 0.53 -4.26 -10.35
C ALA A 27 -0.01 -3.71 -9.01
N PHE A 28 0.75 -3.82 -7.91
CA PHE A 28 0.37 -3.21 -6.63
C PHE A 28 0.18 -1.69 -6.74
N LEU A 29 1.13 -0.98 -7.37
CA LEU A 29 1.06 0.48 -7.55
C LEU A 29 -0.10 0.89 -8.45
N VAL A 30 -0.43 0.11 -9.48
CA VAL A 30 -1.60 0.36 -10.34
C VAL A 30 -2.90 0.15 -9.56
N CYS A 31 -3.03 -0.93 -8.79
CA CYS A 31 -4.21 -1.15 -7.96
C CYS A 31 -4.35 -0.09 -6.86
N LEU A 32 -3.23 0.38 -6.30
CA LEU A 32 -3.20 1.54 -5.41
C LEU A 32 -3.85 2.75 -6.09
N LEU A 33 -3.38 3.14 -7.28
CA LEU A 33 -3.95 4.28 -8.02
C LEU A 33 -5.43 4.09 -8.34
N ALA A 34 -5.81 2.88 -8.77
CA ALA A 34 -7.20 2.55 -9.11
C ALA A 34 -8.16 2.78 -7.92
N GLY A 35 -7.76 2.40 -6.71
CA GLY A 35 -8.54 2.64 -5.50
C GLY A 35 -8.72 4.11 -5.11
N PHE A 36 -7.97 5.04 -5.71
CA PHE A 36 -8.11 6.48 -5.51
C PHE A 36 -8.78 7.19 -6.69
N VAL A 37 -9.15 6.49 -7.76
CA VAL A 37 -9.84 7.10 -8.92
C VAL A 37 -11.12 7.83 -8.52
N PRO A 38 -12.01 7.29 -7.66
CA PRO A 38 -13.22 8.02 -7.27
C PRO A 38 -12.93 9.34 -6.53
N ALA A 39 -11.91 9.36 -5.67
CA ALA A 39 -11.48 10.58 -4.99
C ALA A 39 -10.89 11.62 -5.97
N ALA A 40 -10.15 11.16 -6.99
CA ALA A 40 -9.61 12.03 -8.03
C ALA A 40 -10.71 12.59 -8.94
N ALA A 41 -11.73 11.78 -9.28
CA ALA A 41 -12.90 12.22 -10.04
C ALA A 41 -13.66 13.31 -9.27
N PHE A 42 -13.93 13.08 -7.98
CA PHE A 42 -14.57 14.08 -7.12
C PHE A 42 -13.78 15.40 -7.06
N PHE A 43 -12.45 15.32 -6.90
CA PHE A 43 -11.58 16.49 -6.95
C PHE A 43 -11.67 17.24 -8.27
N SER A 44 -11.76 16.53 -9.40
CA SER A 44 -11.86 17.15 -10.72
C SER A 44 -13.17 17.91 -10.93
N GLU A 45 -14.26 17.45 -10.29
CA GLU A 45 -15.58 18.07 -10.38
C GLU A 45 -15.75 19.24 -9.39
N HIS A 46 -15.26 19.09 -8.15
CA HIS A 46 -15.55 20.00 -7.05
C HIS A 46 -14.36 20.87 -6.63
N GLY A 47 -13.17 20.63 -7.17
CA GLY A 47 -11.94 21.39 -6.85
C GLY A 47 -11.40 21.18 -5.44
N VAL A 48 -11.98 20.26 -4.68
CA VAL A 48 -11.61 19.97 -3.28
C VAL A 48 -11.35 18.48 -3.11
N TRP A 49 -10.22 18.14 -2.48
CA TRP A 49 -10.00 16.75 -2.08
C TRP A 49 -10.91 16.47 -0.89
N GLN A 50 -11.61 15.34 -0.93
CA GLN A 50 -12.27 14.79 0.24
C GLN A 50 -11.60 13.48 0.60
N LEU A 51 -11.41 13.27 1.90
CA LEU A 51 -10.84 12.05 2.45
C LEU A 51 -11.93 10.99 2.36
N ASP A 52 -12.00 10.34 1.18
CA ASP A 52 -13.16 9.57 0.72
C ASP A 52 -14.46 10.40 0.76
N PRO A 53 -14.91 11.00 -0.37
CA PRO A 53 -16.22 11.66 -0.43
C PRO A 53 -17.38 10.76 0.05
N PHE A 54 -17.17 9.43 0.03
CA PHE A 54 -18.13 8.43 0.49
C PHE A 54 -18.02 8.12 2.00
N PHE A 55 -16.81 8.11 2.59
CA PHE A 55 -16.59 7.85 4.03
C PHE A 55 -16.92 9.06 4.90
N MET A 56 -16.89 10.26 4.30
CA MET A 56 -17.15 11.53 4.98
C MET A 56 -18.39 12.29 4.47
N ALA A 57 -19.26 11.66 3.67
CA ALA A 57 -20.52 12.26 3.23
C ALA A 57 -21.35 12.87 4.39
N HIS A 58 -21.21 12.30 5.60
CA HIS A 58 -21.93 12.74 6.81
C HIS A 58 -21.07 13.50 7.83
N TYR A 59 -19.77 13.65 7.60
CA TYR A 59 -18.89 14.39 8.50
C TYR A 59 -18.82 15.86 8.05
N THR A 60 -19.54 16.73 8.77
CA THR A 60 -19.70 18.17 8.48
C THR A 60 -18.44 19.02 8.63
N GLN A 61 -17.29 18.44 9.01
CA GLN A 61 -16.04 19.18 9.13
C GLN A 61 -15.02 18.73 8.08
N SER A 62 -14.82 19.61 7.10
CA SER A 62 -13.72 19.51 6.15
C SER A 62 -12.38 19.61 6.89
N LEU A 63 -11.56 18.57 6.81
CA LEU A 63 -10.12 18.73 7.04
C LEU A 63 -9.61 19.95 6.25
N PRO A 64 -8.61 20.70 6.73
CA PRO A 64 -8.09 21.85 6.00
C PRO A 64 -7.70 21.43 4.57
N ALA A 65 -8.39 21.99 3.57
CA ALA A 65 -8.24 21.60 2.18
C ALA A 65 -6.78 21.68 1.72
N SER A 66 -6.05 22.71 2.16
CA SER A 66 -4.62 22.86 1.87
C SER A 66 -3.78 21.67 2.36
N SER A 67 -4.02 21.17 3.57
CA SER A 67 -3.30 20.02 4.15
C SER A 67 -3.64 18.73 3.42
N LEU A 68 -4.91 18.53 3.08
CA LEU A 68 -5.37 17.34 2.36
C LEU A 68 -4.86 17.33 0.91
N ASN A 69 -4.89 18.48 0.24
CA ASN A 69 -4.33 18.66 -1.10
C ASN A 69 -2.82 18.38 -1.10
N PHE A 70 -2.09 18.88 -0.10
CA PHE A 70 -0.65 18.64 0.02
C PHE A 70 -0.34 17.16 0.23
N HIS A 71 -1.04 16.48 1.15
CA HIS A 71 -0.87 15.04 1.38
C HIS A 71 -1.18 14.23 0.11
N SER A 72 -2.31 14.51 -0.53
CA SER A 72 -2.75 13.79 -1.73
C SER A 72 -1.78 14.01 -2.89
N ALA A 73 -1.35 15.25 -3.14
CA ALA A 73 -0.38 15.56 -4.19
C ALA A 73 0.97 14.88 -3.95
N THR A 74 1.48 14.92 -2.71
CA THR A 74 2.75 14.25 -2.37
C THR A 74 2.65 12.72 -2.51
N ALA A 75 1.53 12.11 -2.11
CA ALA A 75 1.29 10.67 -2.29
C ALA A 75 1.19 10.26 -3.76
N VAL A 76 0.50 11.04 -4.61
CA VAL A 76 0.40 10.80 -6.06
C VAL A 76 1.77 10.92 -6.71
N LEU A 77 2.52 12.01 -6.44
CA LEU A 77 3.86 12.20 -7.00
C LEU A 77 4.82 11.09 -6.56
N TRP A 78 4.74 10.66 -5.30
CA TRP A 78 5.50 9.52 -4.81
C TRP A 78 5.16 8.24 -5.57
N THR A 79 3.87 7.96 -5.80
CA THR A 79 3.41 6.75 -6.49
C THR A 79 3.86 6.71 -7.95
N LEU A 80 3.75 7.84 -8.66
CA LEU A 80 4.24 7.98 -10.03
C LEU A 80 5.77 7.81 -10.09
N GLY A 81 6.50 8.43 -9.16
CA GLY A 81 7.94 8.24 -9.05
C GLY A 81 8.32 6.79 -8.72
N ALA A 82 7.55 6.10 -7.87
CA ALA A 82 7.76 4.69 -7.53
C ALA A 82 7.56 3.78 -8.75
N LEU A 83 6.56 4.05 -9.61
CA LEU A 83 6.38 3.34 -10.88
C LEU A 83 7.61 3.48 -11.79
N ILE A 84 8.13 4.70 -11.93
CA ILE A 84 9.35 4.97 -12.71
C ILE A 84 10.56 4.25 -12.09
N GLN A 85 10.68 4.26 -10.76
CA GLN A 85 11.73 3.58 -10.00
C GLN A 85 11.71 2.07 -10.23
N VAL A 86 10.52 1.44 -10.19
CA VAL A 86 10.35 0.01 -10.48
C VAL A 86 10.67 -0.27 -11.95
N ALA A 87 10.20 0.54 -12.89
CA ALA A 87 10.48 0.40 -14.32
C ALA A 87 11.99 0.44 -14.62
N MET A 88 12.75 1.34 -13.99
CA MET A 88 14.22 1.34 -14.06
C MET A 88 14.84 0.09 -13.40
N GLY A 89 14.28 -0.36 -12.28
CA GLY A 89 14.71 -1.56 -11.56
C GLY A 89 14.61 -2.84 -12.40
N VAL A 90 13.49 -3.04 -13.09
CA VAL A 90 13.28 -4.19 -14.00
C VAL A 90 14.00 -4.05 -15.35
N GLY A 91 14.48 -2.85 -15.68
CA GLY A 91 15.24 -2.58 -16.91
C GLY A 91 14.38 -2.16 -18.11
N TRP A 92 13.16 -1.65 -17.87
CA TRP A 92 12.35 -1.03 -18.94
C TRP A 92 12.79 0.40 -19.24
N LEU A 93 13.46 1.07 -18.29
CA LEU A 93 13.98 2.43 -18.43
C LEU A 93 15.49 2.51 -18.09
N PRO A 94 16.21 3.53 -18.59
CA PRO A 94 17.62 3.74 -18.27
C PRO A 94 17.88 3.93 -16.77
N ARG A 95 18.89 3.23 -16.22
CA ARG A 95 19.17 3.21 -14.77
C ARG A 95 19.97 4.40 -14.23
N ARG A 96 20.36 5.35 -15.08
CA ARG A 96 21.24 6.47 -14.69
C ARG A 96 20.68 7.30 -13.54
N LEU A 97 19.36 7.40 -13.44
CA LEU A 97 18.67 8.18 -12.42
C LEU A 97 18.13 7.35 -11.25
N HIS A 98 18.33 6.03 -11.24
CA HIS A 98 17.70 5.14 -10.27
C HIS A 98 18.09 5.46 -8.82
N ALA A 99 19.36 5.79 -8.57
CA ALA A 99 19.81 6.19 -7.23
C ALA A 99 19.20 7.54 -6.80
N SER A 100 19.28 8.55 -7.68
CA SER A 100 18.79 9.90 -7.41
C SER A 100 17.28 9.92 -7.16
N LEU A 101 16.50 9.24 -8.01
CA LEU A 101 15.06 9.12 -7.83
C LEU A 101 14.71 8.38 -6.54
N GLY A 102 15.49 7.35 -6.16
CA GLY A 102 15.32 6.67 -4.89
C GLY A 102 15.42 7.61 -3.68
N TYR A 103 16.36 8.55 -3.67
CA TYR A 103 16.47 9.56 -2.59
C TYR A 103 15.31 10.57 -2.61
N ILE A 104 14.89 11.00 -3.80
CA ILE A 104 13.72 11.87 -3.95
C ILE A 104 12.48 11.19 -3.36
N LEU A 105 12.26 9.90 -3.68
CA LEU A 105 11.16 9.12 -3.13
C LEU A 105 11.21 8.98 -1.62
N VAL A 106 12.40 8.92 -1.01
CA VAL A 106 12.51 8.96 0.46
C VAL A 106 11.95 10.27 1.01
N VAL A 107 12.34 11.41 0.43
CA VAL A 107 11.86 12.72 0.86
C VAL A 107 10.34 12.84 0.70
N PHE A 108 9.81 12.52 -0.49
CA PHE A 108 8.37 12.56 -0.74
C PHE A 108 7.60 11.59 0.17
N GLY A 109 8.14 10.40 0.43
CA GLY A 109 7.51 9.40 1.31
C GLY A 109 7.44 9.89 2.76
N CYS A 110 8.52 10.50 3.26
CA CYS A 110 8.52 11.13 4.58
C CYS A 110 7.52 12.30 4.66
N LEU A 111 7.43 13.15 3.62
CA LEU A 111 6.47 14.25 3.57
C LEU A 111 5.02 13.74 3.55
N ALA A 112 4.72 12.70 2.77
CA ALA A 112 3.41 12.07 2.74
C ALA A 112 3.05 11.46 4.10
N PHE A 113 3.98 10.78 4.77
CA PHE A 113 3.75 10.21 6.10
C PHE A 113 3.51 11.29 7.16
N LEU A 114 4.38 12.30 7.24
CA LEU A 114 4.26 13.39 8.22
C LEU A 114 2.98 14.21 8.01
N SER A 115 2.62 14.50 6.76
CA SER A 115 1.34 15.16 6.46
C SER A 115 0.12 14.29 6.82
N GLY A 116 0.20 12.97 6.65
CA GLY A 116 -0.84 12.03 7.10
C GLY A 116 -1.01 12.00 8.63
N ILE A 117 0.11 12.02 9.38
CA ILE A 117 0.09 12.19 10.84
C ILE A 117 -0.57 13.50 11.23
N ALA A 118 -0.16 14.60 10.61
CA ALA A 118 -0.72 15.91 10.90
C ALA A 118 -2.23 15.94 10.62
N LEU A 119 -2.68 15.41 9.47
CA LEU A 119 -4.09 15.29 9.13
C LEU A 119 -4.87 14.50 10.17
N THR A 120 -4.32 13.36 10.61
CA THR A 120 -4.97 12.54 11.62
C THR A 120 -5.05 13.26 12.97
N ALA A 121 -3.98 13.92 13.41
CA ALA A 121 -3.96 14.68 14.65
C ALA A 121 -4.97 15.84 14.61
N MET A 122 -5.09 16.52 13.47
CA MET A 122 -6.11 17.55 13.25
C MET A 122 -7.53 16.96 13.28
N SER A 123 -7.75 15.79 12.67
CA SER A 123 -9.04 15.08 12.78
C SER A 123 -9.32 14.52 14.19
N ALA A 124 -8.31 14.43 15.05
CA ALA A 124 -8.42 13.90 16.42
C ALA A 124 -8.93 14.91 17.42
N SER A 125 -8.71 16.20 17.17
CA SER A 125 -9.13 17.26 18.08
C SER A 125 -10.65 17.31 18.31
N PRO A 126 -11.53 16.95 17.34
CA PRO A 126 -12.96 16.85 17.59
C PRO A 126 -13.49 15.41 17.79
N PHE A 127 -12.78 14.36 17.35
CA PHE A 127 -13.30 12.97 17.32
C PHE A 127 -12.30 11.89 17.77
N PRO A 128 -11.90 11.87 19.06
CA PRO A 128 -10.92 10.92 19.58
C PRO A 128 -11.32 9.44 19.43
N LYS A 129 -12.62 9.13 19.27
CA LYS A 129 -13.13 7.75 19.10
C LYS A 129 -13.14 7.26 17.64
N ALA A 130 -13.31 8.15 16.65
CA ALA A 130 -13.36 7.77 15.22
C ALA A 130 -11.98 7.40 14.65
N ILE A 131 -10.91 7.87 15.30
CA ILE A 131 -9.52 7.63 14.91
C ILE A 131 -8.96 6.30 15.41
N GLY A 132 -9.66 5.63 16.33
CA GLY A 132 -9.05 4.59 17.16
C GLY A 132 -8.47 3.39 16.41
N ALA A 133 -9.03 2.96 15.27
CA ALA A 133 -8.64 1.69 14.63
C ALA A 133 -8.18 1.84 13.18
N ILE A 134 -8.95 2.50 12.31
CA ILE A 134 -8.60 2.69 10.90
C ILE A 134 -7.31 3.52 10.81
N ALA A 135 -7.20 4.60 11.60
CA ALA A 135 -5.98 5.40 11.62
C ALA A 135 -4.79 4.60 12.15
N VAL A 136 -4.99 3.72 13.16
CA VAL A 136 -3.92 2.86 13.68
C VAL A 136 -3.42 1.86 12.62
N ASN A 137 -4.33 1.24 11.86
CA ASN A 137 -3.98 0.35 10.75
C ASN A 137 -3.20 1.10 9.66
N HIS A 138 -3.69 2.28 9.25
CA HIS A 138 -3.06 3.12 8.22
C HIS A 138 -1.70 3.67 8.68
N PHE A 139 -1.57 4.09 9.94
CA PHE A 139 -0.30 4.51 10.51
C PHE A 139 0.71 3.38 10.60
N THR A 140 0.27 2.19 11.00
CA THR A 140 1.11 1.00 11.03
C THR A 140 1.63 0.71 9.62
N ALA A 141 0.75 0.73 8.62
CA ALA A 141 1.12 0.54 7.23
C ALA A 141 2.14 1.59 6.76
N ALA A 142 1.90 2.87 7.04
CA ALA A 142 2.80 3.95 6.62
C ALA A 142 4.16 3.92 7.35
N ALA A 143 4.18 3.55 8.64
CA ALA A 143 5.42 3.36 9.39
C ALA A 143 6.25 2.20 8.83
N LEU A 144 5.61 1.07 8.52
CA LEU A 144 6.28 -0.08 7.90
C LEU A 144 6.74 0.22 6.47
N ALA A 145 5.93 0.93 5.68
CA ALA A 145 6.33 1.38 4.35
C ALA A 145 7.60 2.25 4.43
N THR A 146 7.63 3.20 5.37
CA THR A 146 8.78 4.09 5.59
C THR A 146 10.02 3.31 6.06
N LEU A 147 9.87 2.42 7.05
CA LEU A 147 10.97 1.58 7.53
C LEU A 147 11.55 0.71 6.40
N ASN A 148 10.69 0.06 5.62
CA ASN A 148 11.10 -0.77 4.49
C ASN A 148 11.77 0.07 3.39
N MET A 149 11.31 1.30 3.14
CA MET A 149 11.95 2.23 2.21
C MET A 149 13.36 2.60 2.65
N LEU A 150 13.55 2.96 3.93
CA LEU A 150 14.85 3.27 4.50
C LEU A 150 15.79 2.06 4.43
N LEU A 151 15.29 0.87 4.77
CA LEU A 151 16.03 -0.37 4.64
C LEU A 151 16.41 -0.64 3.17
N ALA A 152 15.51 -0.41 2.21
CA ALA A 152 15.81 -0.59 0.79
C ALA A 152 16.99 0.29 0.37
N VAL A 153 17.03 1.56 0.78
CA VAL A 153 18.15 2.47 0.49
C VAL A 153 19.44 2.01 1.16
N VAL A 154 19.40 1.65 2.45
CA VAL A 154 20.58 1.14 3.17
C VAL A 154 21.14 -0.11 2.50
N ARG A 155 20.28 -1.07 2.13
CA ARG A 155 20.69 -2.31 1.45
C ARG A 155 21.26 -2.06 0.06
N ALA A 156 20.71 -1.09 -0.68
CA ALA A 156 21.28 -0.66 -1.96
C ALA A 156 22.69 -0.10 -1.79
N ARG A 157 22.92 0.77 -0.79
CA ARG A 157 24.25 1.32 -0.48
C ARG A 157 25.25 0.24 -0.06
N GLN A 158 24.78 -0.79 0.63
CA GLN A 158 25.57 -1.98 0.99
C GLN A 158 25.80 -2.94 -0.19
N LYS A 159 25.33 -2.62 -1.40
CA LYS A 159 25.36 -3.49 -2.60
C LYS A 159 24.64 -4.84 -2.41
N ARG A 160 23.72 -4.92 -1.43
CA ARG A 160 22.89 -6.11 -1.14
C ARG A 160 21.60 -6.07 -1.98
N TYR A 161 21.74 -6.16 -3.30
CA TYR A 161 20.65 -5.88 -4.25
C TYR A 161 19.41 -6.78 -4.11
N LEU A 162 19.58 -8.04 -3.68
CA LEU A 162 18.44 -8.92 -3.44
C LEU A 162 17.60 -8.44 -2.25
N GLU A 163 18.26 -8.04 -1.16
CA GLU A 163 17.57 -7.52 0.03
C GLU A 163 16.98 -6.13 -0.20
N HIS A 164 17.64 -5.31 -1.01
CA HIS A 164 17.06 -4.06 -1.50
C HIS A 164 15.74 -4.33 -2.22
N ALA A 165 15.70 -5.29 -3.15
CA ALA A 165 14.48 -5.63 -3.87
C ALA A 165 13.37 -6.14 -2.94
N HIS A 166 13.70 -7.00 -1.97
CA HIS A 166 12.72 -7.47 -0.99
C HIS A 166 12.15 -6.33 -0.12
N ALA A 167 13.01 -5.44 0.38
CA ALA A 167 12.57 -4.28 1.16
C ALA A 167 11.74 -3.30 0.32
N ALA A 168 12.11 -3.08 -0.95
CA ALA A 168 11.36 -2.23 -1.87
C ALA A 168 9.95 -2.80 -2.14
N VAL A 169 9.82 -4.11 -2.33
CA VAL A 169 8.50 -4.74 -2.51
C VAL A 169 7.67 -4.63 -1.26
N LEU A 170 8.24 -4.90 -0.07
CA LEU A 170 7.53 -4.74 1.20
C LEU A 170 7.04 -3.30 1.39
N CYS A 171 7.87 -2.31 1.05
CA CYS A 171 7.47 -0.91 1.04
C CYS A 171 6.25 -0.69 0.12
N ILE A 172 6.30 -1.19 -1.12
CA ILE A 172 5.22 -1.06 -2.09
C ILE A 172 3.95 -1.79 -1.63
N SER A 173 4.05 -2.97 -1.02
CA SER A 173 2.89 -3.70 -0.50
C SER A 173 2.19 -2.90 0.60
N TRP A 174 2.95 -2.30 1.53
CA TRP A 174 2.40 -1.52 2.63
C TRP A 174 1.81 -0.18 2.19
N VAL A 175 2.46 0.54 1.26
CA VAL A 175 1.89 1.80 0.76
C VAL A 175 0.67 1.55 -0.14
N SER A 176 0.60 0.38 -0.78
CA SER A 176 -0.54 0.01 -1.62
C SER A 176 -1.73 -0.47 -0.80
N TYR A 177 -1.55 -0.81 0.48
CA TYR A 177 -2.60 -1.32 1.34
C TYR A 177 -3.84 -0.43 1.32
N PRO A 178 -3.79 0.88 1.65
CA PRO A 178 -4.98 1.73 1.69
C PRO A 178 -5.73 1.85 0.34
N GLY A 179 -5.00 1.87 -0.78
CA GLY A 179 -5.63 1.95 -2.11
C GLY A 179 -6.29 0.64 -2.53
N ILE A 180 -5.62 -0.49 -2.34
CA ILE A 180 -6.17 -1.81 -2.69
C ILE A 180 -7.37 -2.11 -1.80
N SER A 181 -7.25 -1.77 -0.52
CA SER A 181 -8.31 -1.72 0.47
C SER A 181 -9.57 -1.02 -0.06
N ARG A 182 -9.45 0.22 -0.52
CA ARG A 182 -10.55 0.98 -1.11
C ARG A 182 -11.10 0.33 -2.38
N LEU A 183 -10.21 -0.11 -3.28
CA LEU A 183 -10.61 -0.76 -4.53
C LEU A 183 -11.47 -2.00 -4.25
N VAL A 184 -11.07 -2.85 -3.31
CA VAL A 184 -11.84 -4.02 -2.89
C VAL A 184 -13.20 -3.59 -2.34
N GLY A 185 -13.24 -2.56 -1.50
CA GLY A 185 -14.49 -1.99 -1.00
C GLY A 185 -15.44 -1.55 -2.11
N PHE A 186 -14.95 -0.79 -3.10
CA PHE A 186 -15.76 -0.35 -4.24
C PHE A 186 -16.24 -1.51 -5.11
N LEU A 187 -15.40 -2.53 -5.32
CA LEU A 187 -15.78 -3.72 -6.07
C LEU A 187 -16.85 -4.54 -5.34
N ILE A 188 -16.74 -4.66 -4.01
CA ILE A 188 -17.75 -5.33 -3.19
C ILE A 188 -19.07 -4.57 -3.28
N GLU A 189 -19.04 -3.24 -3.12
CA GLU A 189 -20.24 -2.42 -3.26
C GLU A 189 -20.85 -2.61 -4.64
N TYR A 190 -20.06 -2.49 -5.73
CA TYR A 190 -20.56 -2.65 -7.11
C TYR A 190 -21.27 -3.99 -7.35
N VAL A 191 -20.77 -5.08 -6.76
CA VAL A 191 -21.39 -6.42 -6.88
C VAL A 191 -22.57 -6.58 -5.92
N TYR A 192 -22.47 -6.01 -4.72
CA TYR A 192 -23.47 -6.07 -3.65
C TYR A 192 -23.78 -4.65 -3.17
N PRO A 193 -24.73 -3.94 -3.81
CA PRO A 193 -24.99 -2.51 -3.55
C PRO A 193 -25.32 -2.16 -2.10
N PHE A 194 -25.79 -3.15 -1.33
CA PHE A 194 -26.12 -3.00 0.08
C PHE A 194 -24.89 -3.11 1.00
N CYS A 195 -23.73 -3.52 0.47
CA CYS A 195 -22.46 -3.75 1.16
C CYS A 195 -21.45 -2.64 0.80
N SER A 196 -21.74 -1.41 1.22
CA SER A 196 -20.81 -0.28 1.00
C SER A 196 -19.52 -0.43 1.79
N LEU A 197 -18.52 0.37 1.41
CA LEU A 197 -17.23 0.49 2.11
C LEU A 197 -17.38 0.80 3.62
N ILE A 198 -18.50 1.44 3.99
CA ILE A 198 -18.90 1.77 5.37
C ILE A 198 -19.72 0.63 5.98
N GLY A 199 -20.62 0.02 5.21
CA GLY A 199 -21.54 -1.01 5.68
C GLY A 199 -20.88 -2.36 5.95
N PHE A 200 -19.72 -2.64 5.33
CA PHE A 200 -18.99 -3.89 5.51
C PHE A 200 -17.82 -3.69 6.49
N SER A 201 -17.81 -4.41 7.61
CA SER A 201 -16.66 -4.42 8.54
C SER A 201 -15.80 -5.67 8.33
N GLY A 202 -14.47 -5.54 8.44
CA GLY A 202 -13.53 -6.65 8.25
C GLY A 202 -12.82 -6.69 6.89
N TRP A 203 -13.14 -5.77 5.98
CA TRP A 203 -12.58 -5.76 4.62
C TRP A 203 -11.13 -5.32 4.58
N GLU A 204 -10.70 -4.48 5.53
CA GLU A 204 -9.29 -4.12 5.71
C GLU A 204 -8.48 -5.38 6.02
N GLY A 205 -8.97 -6.22 6.95
CA GLY A 205 -8.38 -7.51 7.29
C GLY A 205 -8.31 -8.46 6.09
N LEU A 206 -9.38 -8.59 5.31
CA LEU A 206 -9.39 -9.40 4.09
C LEU A 206 -8.36 -8.89 3.07
N THR A 207 -8.25 -7.57 2.91
CA THR A 207 -7.27 -6.95 2.02
C THR A 207 -5.86 -7.27 2.50
N VAL A 208 -5.55 -7.12 3.79
CA VAL A 208 -4.23 -7.47 4.35
C VAL A 208 -3.91 -8.96 4.17
N ILE A 209 -4.88 -9.86 4.32
CA ILE A 209 -4.69 -11.30 4.02
C ILE A 209 -4.30 -11.48 2.54
N GLY A 210 -5.03 -10.84 1.62
CA GLY A 210 -4.73 -10.89 0.19
C GLY A 210 -3.32 -10.37 -0.11
N LEU A 211 -2.94 -9.22 0.45
CA LEU A 211 -1.60 -8.64 0.30
C LEU A 211 -0.51 -9.57 0.86
N ALA A 212 -0.72 -10.15 2.04
CA ALA A 212 0.21 -11.07 2.66
C ALA A 212 0.37 -12.35 1.83
N ALA A 213 -0.73 -12.91 1.31
CA ALA A 213 -0.70 -14.08 0.43
C ALA A 213 0.02 -13.78 -0.90
N MET A 214 -0.27 -12.65 -1.53
CA MET A 214 0.41 -12.22 -2.75
C MET A 214 1.90 -11.94 -2.50
N PHE A 215 2.25 -11.36 -1.36
CA PHE A 215 3.65 -11.17 -0.96
C PHE A 215 4.37 -12.50 -0.78
N LEU A 216 3.75 -13.46 -0.09
CA LEU A 216 4.31 -14.80 0.08
C LEU A 216 4.46 -15.53 -1.26
N ALA A 217 3.51 -15.38 -2.18
CA ALA A 217 3.55 -15.97 -3.51
C ALA A 217 4.65 -15.37 -4.40
N THR A 218 4.85 -14.05 -4.34
CA THR A 218 5.80 -13.32 -5.20
C THR A 218 7.23 -13.31 -4.64
N CYS A 219 7.37 -13.19 -3.32
CA CYS A 219 8.65 -12.97 -2.65
C CYS A 219 8.99 -14.04 -1.60
N GLY A 220 8.00 -14.77 -1.07
CA GLY A 220 8.19 -15.69 0.05
C GLY A 220 9.27 -16.74 -0.21
N GLN A 221 9.28 -17.37 -1.38
CA GLN A 221 10.30 -18.37 -1.73
C GLN A 221 11.71 -17.76 -1.87
N ALA A 222 11.83 -16.53 -2.36
CA ALA A 222 13.12 -15.84 -2.53
C ALA A 222 13.66 -15.32 -1.19
N CYS A 223 12.77 -14.76 -0.36
CA CYS A 223 13.09 -14.28 0.98
C CYS A 223 13.47 -15.41 1.93
N TRP A 224 12.80 -16.57 1.84
CA TRP A 224 13.08 -17.71 2.71
C TRP A 224 14.45 -18.33 2.49
N LYS A 225 14.97 -18.21 1.26
CA LYS A 225 16.31 -18.67 0.86
C LYS A 225 17.41 -17.64 1.18
N SER A 226 17.06 -16.40 1.51
CA SER A 226 18.04 -15.38 1.90
C SER A 226 18.55 -15.64 3.33
N PRO A 227 19.86 -15.55 3.60
CA PRO A 227 20.41 -15.69 4.95
C PRO A 227 19.77 -14.69 5.94
N HIS A 228 19.91 -14.99 7.24
CA HIS A 228 19.17 -14.49 8.42
C HIS A 228 18.48 -13.10 8.37
N SER A 229 19.01 -12.08 7.67
CA SER A 229 18.39 -10.74 7.60
C SER A 229 17.08 -10.72 6.80
N GLY A 230 16.99 -11.47 5.69
CA GLY A 230 15.79 -11.48 4.83
C GLY A 230 14.59 -12.12 5.53
N ARG A 231 14.82 -13.26 6.21
CA ARG A 231 13.78 -13.95 6.98
C ARG A 231 13.25 -13.08 8.12
N LYS A 232 14.12 -12.41 8.88
CA LYS A 232 13.70 -11.52 9.98
C LYS A 232 12.79 -10.39 9.47
N LEU A 233 13.13 -9.77 8.35
CA LEU A 233 12.32 -8.71 7.76
C LEU A 233 10.93 -9.22 7.37
N VAL A 234 10.85 -10.36 6.69
CA VAL A 234 9.56 -10.98 6.34
C VAL A 234 8.73 -11.31 7.57
N CYS A 235 9.33 -11.93 8.59
CA CYS A 235 8.62 -12.28 9.82
C CYS A 235 8.04 -11.05 10.51
N VAL A 236 8.80 -9.94 10.62
CA VAL A 236 8.30 -8.69 11.22
C VAL A 236 7.10 -8.17 10.44
N ASN A 237 7.18 -8.09 9.10
CA ASN A 237 6.08 -7.61 8.27
C ASN A 237 4.83 -8.52 8.38
N LEU A 238 5.02 -9.84 8.42
CA LEU A 238 3.92 -10.79 8.61
C LEU A 238 3.27 -10.67 9.98
N ILE A 239 4.05 -10.46 11.05
CA ILE A 239 3.51 -10.24 12.40
C ILE A 239 2.60 -9.01 12.39
N PHE A 240 3.05 -7.88 11.81
CA PHE A 240 2.21 -6.69 11.73
C PHE A 240 0.99 -6.87 10.83
N ALA A 241 1.11 -7.61 9.73
CA ALA A 241 -0.05 -7.98 8.90
C ALA A 241 -1.07 -8.78 9.72
N VAL A 242 -0.63 -9.78 10.48
CA VAL A 242 -1.49 -10.55 11.39
C VAL A 242 -2.10 -9.65 12.46
N CYS A 243 -1.34 -8.72 13.05
CA CYS A 243 -1.87 -7.76 14.02
C CYS A 243 -2.99 -6.89 13.44
N ILE A 244 -2.84 -6.39 12.21
CA ILE A 244 -3.90 -5.61 11.54
C ILE A 244 -5.13 -6.47 11.28
N VAL A 245 -4.93 -7.69 10.78
CA VAL A 245 -6.02 -8.65 10.53
C VAL A 245 -6.79 -8.97 11.82
N VAL A 246 -6.07 -9.29 12.89
CA VAL A 246 -6.66 -9.58 14.20
C VAL A 246 -7.38 -8.36 14.76
N ASN A 247 -6.78 -7.17 14.65
CA ASN A 247 -7.39 -5.92 15.10
C ASN A 247 -8.71 -5.64 14.35
N ASP A 248 -8.69 -5.74 13.03
CA ASP A 248 -9.85 -5.45 12.20
C ASP A 248 -10.98 -6.47 12.40
N PHE A 249 -10.67 -7.76 12.39
CA PHE A 249 -11.68 -8.79 12.67
C PHE A 249 -12.19 -8.77 14.11
N SER A 250 -11.34 -8.50 15.10
CA SER A 250 -11.78 -8.35 16.49
C SER A 250 -12.76 -7.20 16.63
N ARG A 251 -12.54 -6.10 15.90
CA ARG A 251 -13.46 -4.96 15.86
C ARG A 251 -14.77 -5.35 15.20
N ALA A 252 -14.71 -5.93 14.00
CA ALA A 252 -15.90 -6.37 13.27
C ALA A 252 -16.75 -7.35 14.09
N PHE A 253 -16.11 -8.28 14.81
CA PHE A 253 -16.78 -9.24 15.68
C PHE A 253 -17.43 -8.57 16.90
N ARG A 254 -16.72 -7.66 17.59
CA ARG A 254 -17.28 -6.93 18.75
C ARG A 254 -18.41 -5.96 18.37
N GLY A 255 -18.34 -5.39 17.17
CA GLY A 255 -19.41 -4.54 16.62
C GLY A 255 -20.66 -5.31 16.20
N GLY A 256 -20.54 -6.64 16.02
CA GLY A 256 -21.63 -7.44 15.47
C GLY A 256 -21.84 -7.24 13.97
N ASP A 257 -20.89 -6.61 13.29
CA ASP A 257 -20.97 -6.18 11.89
C ASP A 257 -20.06 -7.01 10.96
N LEU A 258 -19.45 -8.08 11.49
CA LEU A 258 -18.65 -9.01 10.69
C LEU A 258 -19.51 -9.61 9.59
N LEU A 259 -19.23 -9.20 8.34
CA LEU A 259 -19.99 -9.59 7.15
C LEU A 259 -21.47 -9.17 7.15
N ARG A 260 -21.88 -8.24 8.00
CA ARG A 260 -23.18 -7.58 7.83
C ARG A 260 -23.00 -6.44 6.85
N CYS A 261 -24.02 -6.21 6.05
CA CYS A 261 -24.12 -5.09 5.14
C CYS A 261 -25.27 -4.24 5.68
N SER A 262 -24.97 -3.10 6.29
CA SER A 262 -26.01 -2.23 6.85
C SER A 262 -26.85 -1.66 5.71
N VAL A 263 -28.15 -1.98 5.70
CA VAL A 263 -29.12 -1.47 4.72
C VAL A 263 -29.46 -0.02 5.07
N GLU A 264 -28.56 0.92 4.79
CA GLU A 264 -28.95 2.32 4.61
C GLU A 264 -28.84 2.61 3.11
N SER A 265 -30.01 2.61 2.44
CA SER A 265 -30.17 2.70 0.98
C SER A 265 -29.62 3.96 0.33
N ASP A 266 -29.28 4.97 1.13
CA ASP A 266 -28.98 6.32 0.65
C ASP A 266 -27.46 6.53 0.41
N GLN A 267 -26.64 5.47 0.49
CA GLN A 267 -25.17 5.57 0.45
C GLN A 267 -24.49 4.94 -0.78
N VAL A 268 -25.24 4.54 -1.80
CA VAL A 268 -24.65 3.94 -3.00
C VAL A 268 -24.03 5.03 -3.89
N TRP A 269 -22.71 5.03 -4.01
CA TRP A 269 -22.00 6.16 -4.62
C TRP A 269 -22.28 6.41 -6.10
N TRP A 270 -22.53 5.36 -6.88
CA TRP A 270 -22.81 5.51 -8.31
C TRP A 270 -24.27 5.90 -8.60
N LEU A 271 -25.17 5.81 -7.60
CA LEU A 271 -26.57 6.21 -7.76
C LEU A 271 -26.78 7.71 -7.52
N THR A 272 -25.83 8.38 -6.86
CA THR A 272 -25.87 9.83 -6.58
C THR A 272 -25.04 10.68 -7.55
N ALA A 273 -24.23 10.03 -8.41
CA ALA A 273 -23.41 10.68 -9.43
C ALA A 273 -24.12 10.87 -10.79
N SER A 274 -25.42 10.55 -10.87
CA SER A 274 -26.29 10.73 -12.04
C SER A 274 -27.32 11.82 -11.81
#